data_AF-A0A0R3KTC4-F1
#
_entry.id   AF-A0A0R3KTC4-F1
#
_cell.length_a   1.000
_cell.length_b   1.000
_cell.length_c   1.000
_cell.angle_alpha   90.00
_cell.angle_beta   90.00
_cell.angle_gamma   90.00
#
_symmetry.space_group_name_H-M   'P 1'
#
loop_
_entity.id
_entity.type
_entity.pdbx_description
1 polymer ?
#
loop_
_entity_poly.entity_id
_entity_poly.type
_entity_poly.pdbx_seq_one_letter_code
_entity_poly.pdbx_strand_id
1 'polypeptide(L)'
;MIEVDADLEEGIVTARFRGAVTNREFIDLATTIANFGSVDRVLVYLDWVGIDRWAFSVPTAGGVNEWRRARKMIARAALVHQPRLNRQAAWLAAFLRKEGVKVRSWRPQNADAAATWLRIV
;
A
#
# COMPACT_ATOMS: atom_id res chain seq x y z
N MET A 1 -9.75 -2.83 10.43
CA MET A 1 -9.78 -4.18 9.80
C MET A 1 -9.15 -4.09 8.42
N ILE A 2 -8.19 -4.97 8.13
CA ILE A 2 -7.55 -5.09 6.83
C ILE A 2 -8.01 -6.40 6.19
N GLU A 3 -8.50 -6.32 4.97
CA GLU A 3 -8.71 -7.46 4.09
C GLU A 3 -7.58 -7.48 3.07
N VAL A 4 -6.79 -8.53 3.06
CA VAL A 4 -5.73 -8.75 2.07
C VAL A 4 -6.18 -9.86 1.14
N ASP A 5 -6.32 -9.52 -0.12
CA ASP A 5 -6.70 -10.38 -1.21
C ASP A 5 -5.50 -10.45 -2.17
N ALA A 6 -4.82 -11.59 -2.19
CA ALA A 6 -3.61 -11.80 -2.96
C ALA A 6 -3.91 -12.76 -4.11
N ASP A 7 -4.00 -12.21 -5.31
CA ASP A 7 -3.99 -12.99 -6.53
C ASP A 7 -2.54 -13.14 -6.98
N LEU A 8 -1.90 -14.21 -6.51
CA LEU A 8 -0.50 -14.48 -6.80
C LEU A 8 -0.28 -15.00 -8.23
N GLU A 9 -1.33 -15.46 -8.93
CA GLU A 9 -1.25 -15.82 -10.36
C GLU A 9 -1.19 -14.57 -11.23
N GLU A 10 -1.98 -13.54 -10.90
CA GLU A 10 -1.87 -12.21 -11.54
C GLU A 10 -0.68 -11.38 -11.00
N GLY A 11 -0.03 -11.83 -9.93
CA GLY A 11 1.04 -11.09 -9.25
C GLY A 11 0.53 -9.79 -8.60
N ILE A 12 -0.76 -9.74 -8.24
CA ILE A 12 -1.42 -8.55 -7.68
C ILE A 12 -1.86 -8.81 -6.25
N VAL A 13 -1.51 -7.89 -5.37
CA VAL A 13 -1.93 -7.88 -3.97
C VAL A 13 -2.83 -6.68 -3.75
N THR A 14 -4.09 -6.95 -3.39
CA THR A 14 -5.07 -5.93 -3.04
C THR A 14 -5.25 -5.89 -1.52
N ALA A 15 -4.92 -4.79 -0.88
CA ALA A 15 -5.17 -4.58 0.55
C ALA A 15 -6.25 -3.50 0.74
N ARG A 16 -7.40 -3.91 1.29
CA ARG A 16 -8.55 -3.04 1.57
C ARG A 16 -8.61 -2.76 3.06
N PHE A 17 -8.67 -1.49 3.43
CA PHE A 17 -8.76 -1.06 4.80
C PHE A 17 -10.15 -0.51 5.10
N ARG A 18 -10.77 -0.99 6.19
CA ARG A 18 -12.10 -0.58 6.65
C ARG A 18 -12.08 -0.15 8.11
N GLY A 19 -12.85 0.90 8.43
CA GLY A 19 -13.07 1.38 9.79
C GLY A 19 -11.89 2.15 10.37
N ALA A 20 -11.71 2.06 11.69
CA ALA A 20 -10.55 2.63 12.35
C ALA A 20 -9.28 1.81 12.02
N VAL A 21 -8.21 2.51 11.65
CA VAL A 21 -6.91 1.93 11.31
C VAL A 21 -5.83 2.49 12.22
N THR A 22 -5.00 1.59 12.72
CA THR A 22 -3.84 1.87 13.55
C THR A 22 -2.54 1.78 12.75
N ASN A 23 -1.48 2.40 13.25
CA ASN A 23 -0.15 2.23 12.62
C ASN A 23 0.37 0.79 12.73
N ARG A 24 -0.08 0.02 13.74
CA ARG A 24 0.25 -1.38 13.86
C ARG A 24 -0.31 -2.17 12.69
N GLU A 25 -1.60 -2.06 12.42
CA GLU A 25 -2.25 -2.68 11.25
C GLU A 25 -1.52 -2.31 9.94
N PHE A 26 -1.12 -1.04 9.80
CA PHE A 26 -0.37 -0.59 8.64
C PHE A 26 1.05 -1.18 8.53
N ILE A 27 1.73 -1.44 9.65
CA ILE A 27 3.02 -2.13 9.70
C ILE A 27 2.83 -3.63 9.41
N ASP A 28 1.78 -4.25 9.95
CA ASP A 28 1.46 -5.67 9.74
C ASP A 28 1.23 -5.96 8.24
N LEU A 29 0.66 -5.02 7.47
CA LEU A 29 0.59 -5.11 6.01
C LEU A 29 1.97 -5.15 5.36
N ALA A 30 2.90 -4.28 5.79
CA ALA A 30 4.25 -4.27 5.25
C ALA A 30 4.97 -5.60 5.52
N THR A 31 4.83 -6.14 6.73
CA THR A 31 5.35 -7.46 7.10
C THR A 31 4.73 -8.57 6.25
N THR A 32 3.41 -8.53 6.01
CA THR A 32 2.72 -9.49 5.13
C THR A 32 3.29 -9.46 3.72
N ILE A 33 3.44 -8.27 3.12
CA ILE A 33 4.00 -8.10 1.78
C ILE A 33 5.46 -8.58 1.72
N ALA A 34 6.26 -8.29 2.76
CA ALA A 34 7.64 -8.72 2.85
C ALA A 34 7.80 -10.25 2.88
N ASN A 35 6.75 -10.98 3.28
CA ASN A 35 6.78 -12.42 3.48
C ASN A 35 6.13 -13.22 2.33
N PHE A 36 5.70 -12.60 1.23
CA PHE A 36 5.05 -13.33 0.12
C PHE A 36 5.93 -14.38 -0.56
N GLY A 37 7.24 -14.43 -0.28
CA GLY A 37 8.09 -15.58 -0.61
C GLY A 37 8.28 -15.89 -2.10
N SER A 38 7.76 -15.07 -3.01
CA SER A 38 7.84 -15.28 -4.45
C SER A 38 9.21 -14.88 -5.02
N VAL A 39 9.58 -15.50 -6.15
CA VAL A 39 10.76 -15.15 -6.95
C VAL A 39 10.57 -13.76 -7.61
N ASP A 40 9.32 -13.40 -7.91
CA ASP A 40 8.96 -12.17 -8.62
C ASP A 40 8.29 -11.12 -7.72
N ARG A 41 8.50 -9.85 -8.08
CA ARG A 41 7.89 -8.72 -7.38
C ARG A 41 6.42 -8.57 -7.76
N VAL A 42 5.58 -8.26 -6.77
CA VAL A 42 4.14 -8.07 -6.91
C VAL A 42 3.75 -6.62 -7.17
N LEU A 43 2.61 -6.44 -7.82
CA LEU A 43 1.88 -5.20 -7.95
C LEU A 43 0.97 -5.03 -6.73
N VAL A 44 1.00 -3.86 -6.07
CA VAL A 44 0.22 -3.64 -4.85
C VAL A 44 -0.87 -2.59 -5.07
N TYR A 45 -2.12 -2.96 -4.84
CA TYR A 45 -3.27 -2.07 -4.82
C TYR A 45 -3.72 -1.81 -3.38
N LEU A 46 -3.60 -0.56 -2.92
CA LEU A 46 -3.98 -0.13 -1.58
C LEU A 46 -5.29 0.65 -1.65
N ASP A 47 -6.37 0.03 -1.19
CA ASP A 47 -7.70 0.65 -1.08
C ASP A 47 -7.92 1.16 0.35
N TRP A 48 -7.87 2.48 0.51
CA TRP A 48 -8.09 3.18 1.77
C TRP A 48 -9.42 3.94 1.79
N VAL A 49 -10.34 3.65 0.87
CA VAL A 49 -11.60 4.38 0.73
C VAL A 49 -12.47 4.21 1.97
N GLY A 50 -12.48 3.00 2.57
CA GLY A 50 -13.29 2.68 3.74
C GLY A 50 -12.63 2.94 5.09
N ILE A 51 -11.46 3.58 5.15
CA ILE A 51 -10.83 3.94 6.44
C ILE A 51 -11.60 5.10 7.04
N ASP A 52 -12.33 4.91 8.13
CA ASP A 52 -13.10 5.95 8.83
C ASP A 52 -12.22 6.84 9.69
N ARG A 53 -11.19 6.27 10.31
CA ARG A 53 -10.28 7.01 11.19
C ARG A 53 -8.88 6.43 11.11
N TRP A 54 -7.90 7.28 10.84
CA TRP A 54 -6.50 6.94 10.99
C TRP A 54 -5.75 8.21 11.39
N ALA A 55 -5.33 8.26 12.65
CA ALA A 55 -4.49 9.35 13.12
C ALA A 55 -3.10 9.20 12.51
N PHE A 56 -2.64 10.21 11.80
CA PHE A 56 -1.26 10.23 11.35
C PHE A 56 -0.34 10.36 12.58
N SER A 57 0.62 9.46 12.70
CA SER A 57 1.78 9.67 13.56
C SER A 57 3.05 9.61 12.73
N VAL A 58 4.13 10.18 13.25
CA VAL A 58 5.45 9.98 12.67
C VAL A 58 5.73 8.47 12.67
N PRO A 59 6.20 7.89 11.55
CA PRO A 59 6.54 6.48 11.49
C PRO A 59 7.72 6.19 12.40
N THR A 60 7.62 5.10 13.16
CA THR A 60 8.72 4.61 13.99
C THR A 60 9.80 3.97 13.13
N ALA A 61 11.03 3.87 13.65
CA ALA A 61 12.12 3.19 12.97
C ALA A 61 11.75 1.74 12.57
N GLY A 62 10.99 1.04 13.44
CA GLY A 62 10.47 -0.29 13.15
C GLY A 62 9.54 -0.31 11.93
N GLY A 63 8.58 0.62 11.85
CA GLY A 63 7.68 0.71 10.69
C GLY A 63 8.42 1.05 9.39
N VAL A 64 9.42 1.91 9.45
CA VAL A 64 10.29 2.21 8.28
C VAL A 64 11.04 0.96 7.82
N ASN A 65 11.57 0.17 8.75
CA ASN A 65 12.31 -1.06 8.42
C ASN A 65 11.41 -2.12 7.78
N GLU A 66 10.17 -2.29 8.26
CA GLU A 66 9.22 -3.23 7.65
C GLU A 66 8.84 -2.80 6.24
N TRP A 67 8.57 -1.51 6.00
CA TRP A 67 8.33 -1.01 4.64
C TRP A 67 9.56 -1.12 3.73
N ARG A 68 10.77 -0.99 4.28
CA ARG A 68 12.01 -1.25 3.53
C ARG A 68 12.19 -2.73 3.19
N ARG A 69 11.70 -3.65 4.01
CA ARG A 69 11.67 -5.08 3.65
C ARG A 69 10.63 -5.32 2.56
N ALA A 70 9.41 -4.81 2.76
CA ALA A 70 8.30 -4.94 1.83
C ALA A 70 8.67 -4.44 0.43
N ARG A 71 9.39 -3.32 0.31
CA ARG A 71 9.77 -2.73 -1.00
C ARG A 71 10.47 -3.71 -1.92
N LYS A 72 11.21 -4.70 -1.39
CA LYS A 72 11.92 -5.70 -2.21
C LYS A 72 10.96 -6.57 -3.00
N MET A 73 9.75 -6.73 -2.49
CA MET A 73 8.66 -7.48 -3.10
C MET A 73 7.75 -6.61 -3.97
N ILE A 74 7.86 -5.28 -3.95
CA ILE A 74 6.91 -4.39 -4.63
C ILE A 74 7.50 -3.91 -5.95
N ALA A 75 6.88 -4.29 -7.08
CA ALA A 75 7.22 -3.78 -8.40
C ALA A 75 6.65 -2.37 -8.60
N ARG A 76 5.37 -2.21 -8.25
CA ARG A 76 4.59 -0.99 -8.42
C ARG A 76 3.49 -0.95 -7.38
N ALA A 77 3.11 0.22 -6.88
CA ALA A 77 1.95 0.34 -6.02
C ALA A 77 1.00 1.48 -6.41
N ALA A 78 -0.29 1.21 -6.30
CA ALA A 78 -1.36 2.18 -6.48
C ALA A 78 -2.07 2.42 -5.14
N LEU A 79 -2.27 3.69 -4.79
CA LEU A 79 -2.95 4.09 -3.55
C LEU A 79 -4.26 4.79 -3.89
N VAL A 80 -5.39 4.30 -3.41
CA VAL A 80 -6.69 4.95 -3.57
C VAL A 80 -7.18 5.41 -2.21
N HIS A 81 -7.34 6.72 -2.02
CA HIS A 81 -7.61 7.27 -0.70
C HIS A 81 -8.40 8.59 -0.73
N GLN A 82 -9.13 8.83 0.35
CA GLN A 82 -9.82 10.09 0.61
C GLN A 82 -8.81 11.25 0.87
N PRO A 83 -9.19 12.53 0.63
CA PRO A 83 -8.33 13.69 0.89
C PRO A 83 -7.78 13.79 2.31
N ARG A 84 -8.56 13.38 3.31
CA ARG A 84 -8.13 13.37 4.72
C ARG A 84 -6.95 12.44 5.01
N LEU A 85 -6.65 11.50 4.10
CA LEU A 85 -5.52 10.57 4.20
C LEU A 85 -4.32 11.01 3.36
N ASN A 86 -4.31 12.24 2.83
CA ASN A 86 -3.22 12.75 2.00
C ASN A 86 -1.85 12.64 2.71
N ARG A 87 -1.79 12.82 4.03
CA ARG A 87 -0.51 12.75 4.78
C ARG A 87 0.06 11.34 4.79
N GLN A 88 -0.77 10.34 5.11
CA GLN A 88 -0.40 8.92 5.09
C GLN A 88 0.04 8.49 3.68
N ALA A 89 -0.74 8.87 2.67
CA ALA A 89 -0.47 8.49 1.30
C ALA A 89 0.79 9.17 0.76
N ALA A 90 0.98 10.46 1.04
CA ALA A 90 2.18 11.20 0.65
C ALA A 90 3.43 10.63 1.31
N TRP A 91 3.35 10.29 2.61
CA TRP A 91 4.45 9.66 3.32
C TRP A 91 4.85 8.33 2.66
N LEU A 92 3.90 7.40 2.51
CA LEU A 92 4.19 6.08 1.94
C LEU A 92 4.70 6.21 0.51
N ALA A 93 4.07 7.09 -0.28
CA ALA A 93 4.46 7.30 -1.66
C ALA A 93 5.88 7.88 -1.78
N ALA A 94 6.24 8.85 -0.95
CA ALA A 94 7.58 9.42 -0.91
C ALA A 94 8.62 8.37 -0.49
N PHE A 95 8.30 7.58 0.53
CA PHE A 95 9.17 6.49 1.00
C PHE A 95 9.43 5.46 -0.11
N LEU A 96 8.37 4.93 -0.72
CA LEU A 96 8.48 3.91 -1.77
C LEU A 96 9.22 4.41 -3.00
N ARG A 97 8.99 5.66 -3.43
CA ARG A 97 9.74 6.27 -4.53
C ARG A 97 11.23 6.40 -4.21
N LYS A 98 11.58 6.82 -2.99
CA LYS A 98 12.98 6.89 -2.54
C LYS A 98 13.67 5.52 -2.57
N GLU A 99 12.92 4.45 -2.31
CA GLU A 99 13.40 3.06 -2.33
C GLU A 99 13.30 2.40 -3.74
N GLY A 100 12.97 3.18 -4.78
CA GLY A 100 12.99 2.76 -6.18
C GLY A 100 11.70 2.11 -6.71
N VAL A 101 10.59 2.22 -5.99
CA VAL A 101 9.29 1.65 -6.40
C VAL A 101 8.47 2.67 -7.20
N LYS A 102 7.88 2.24 -8.32
CA LYS A 102 6.91 3.06 -9.07
C LYS A 102 5.61 3.19 -8.27
N VAL A 103 5.24 4.41 -7.91
CA VAL A 103 4.09 4.64 -7.03
C VAL A 103 3.29 5.86 -7.42
N ARG A 104 1.96 5.75 -7.38
CA ARG A 104 1.03 6.85 -7.63
C ARG A 104 -0.21 6.69 -6.76
N SER A 105 -0.89 7.82 -6.53
CA SER A 105 -2.13 7.85 -5.76
C SER A 105 -3.27 8.48 -6.55
N TRP A 106 -4.49 8.06 -6.21
CA TRP A 106 -5.74 8.47 -6.83
C TRP A 106 -6.80 8.78 -5.78
N ARG A 107 -7.78 9.55 -6.23
CA ARG A 107 -9.04 9.74 -5.53
C ARG A 107 -9.97 8.54 -5.77
N PRO A 108 -10.93 8.28 -4.87
CA PRO A 108 -11.85 7.13 -4.99
C PRO A 108 -12.57 7.07 -6.33
N GLN A 109 -12.98 8.22 -6.87
CA GLN A 109 -13.66 8.29 -8.18
C GLN A 109 -12.79 7.84 -9.38
N ASN A 110 -11.49 7.66 -9.17
CA ASN A 110 -10.55 7.22 -10.20
C ASN A 110 -9.95 5.83 -9.87
N ALA A 111 -10.65 5.02 -9.07
CA ALA A 111 -10.20 3.68 -8.68
C ALA A 111 -9.90 2.79 -9.91
N ASP A 112 -10.75 2.83 -10.93
CA ASP A 112 -10.57 2.04 -12.16
C ASP A 112 -9.32 2.47 -12.93
N ALA A 113 -9.03 3.77 -12.96
CA ALA A 113 -7.81 4.30 -13.56
C ALA A 113 -6.56 3.88 -12.77
N ALA A 114 -6.66 3.77 -11.43
CA ALA A 114 -5.59 3.26 -10.58
C ALA A 114 -5.31 1.78 -10.86
N ALA A 115 -6.36 0.96 -10.96
CA ALA A 115 -6.27 -0.47 -11.27
C ALA A 115 -5.69 -0.72 -12.67
N THR A 116 -6.11 0.09 -13.66
CA THR A 116 -5.58 0.04 -15.03
C THR A 116 -4.10 0.41 -15.05
N TRP A 117 -3.72 1.54 -14.44
CA TRP A 117 -2.32 1.97 -14.37
C TRP A 117 -1.41 0.96 -13.68
N LEU A 118 -1.92 0.28 -12.66
CA LEU A 118 -1.15 -0.71 -11.91
C LEU A 118 -0.70 -1.86 -12.81
N ARG A 119 -1.54 -2.28 -13.77
CA ARG A 119 -1.31 -3.41 -14.68
C ARG A 119 -0.55 -3.07 -15.96
N ILE A 120 -0.43 -1.80 -16.34
CA ILE A 120 0.31 -1.40 -17.55
C ILE A 120 1.81 -1.64 -17.35
N VAL A 121 2.42 -2.50 -18.16
CA VAL A 121 3.87 -2.79 -18.12
C VAL A 121 4.67 -1.55 -18.53
#